data_AF-A0A971UET6-F1
#
_entry.id   AF-A0A971UET6-F1
#
_cell.length_a   1.000
_cell.length_b   1.000
_cell.length_c   1.000
_cell.angle_alpha   90.00
_cell.angle_beta   90.00
_cell.angle_gamma   90.00
#
_symmetry.space_group_name_H-M   'P 1'
#
loop_
_entity.id
_entity.type
_entity.pdbx_description
1 polymer ?
#
loop_
_entity_poly.entity_id
_entity_poly.type
_entity_poly.pdbx_seq_one_letter_code
_entity_poly.pdbx_strand_id
1 'polypeptide(L)'
;MRQFLLALAALMLVGSPWLVGTSAARTSPVTQTGRVNSDALREMLTKGLKATRPEETQYIDVVVDLVAKGDLPVSYVYASFQYARKRRPEYPFPYFRYSMKALAKRKNIDL
;
A
#
# COMPACT_ATOMS: atom_id res chain seq x y z
N MET A 1 -23.34 39.22 -3.16
CA MET A 1 -24.75 39.18 -3.61
C MET A 1 -25.10 37.70 -3.81
N ARG A 2 -25.95 37.01 -3.05
CA ARG A 2 -27.10 37.42 -2.25
C ARG A 2 -27.17 36.56 -0.99
N GLN A 3 -27.39 37.25 0.11
CA GLN A 3 -27.72 36.72 1.41
C GLN A 3 -29.25 36.51 1.50
N PHE A 4 -29.66 35.82 2.56
CA PHE A 4 -30.97 35.84 3.21
C PHE A 4 -32.14 35.10 2.56
N LEU A 5 -32.60 34.04 3.23
CA LEU A 5 -33.89 34.14 3.94
C LEU A 5 -33.94 33.21 5.16
N LEU A 6 -34.19 33.83 6.31
CA LEU A 6 -34.53 33.25 7.60
C LEU A 6 -36.05 32.99 7.67
N ALA A 7 -36.45 31.88 8.28
CA ALA A 7 -37.70 31.68 9.05
C ALA A 7 -37.61 30.26 9.68
N LEU A 8 -37.20 30.08 10.94
CA LEU A 8 -37.87 30.34 12.23
C LEU A 8 -38.99 29.33 12.58
N ALA A 9 -38.79 28.67 13.73
CA ALA A 9 -39.73 27.90 14.57
C ALA A 9 -40.19 26.53 14.01
N ALA A 10 -40.35 25.44 14.78
CA ALA A 10 -40.60 25.33 16.21
C ALA A 10 -40.10 23.97 16.77
N LEU A 11 -39.45 24.06 17.94
CA LEU A 11 -39.62 23.24 19.14
C LEU A 11 -40.34 21.87 18.98
N MET A 12 -39.63 20.75 19.13
CA MET A 12 -40.13 19.58 19.86
C MET A 12 -38.97 18.76 20.44
N LEU A 13 -39.06 18.58 21.75
CA LEU A 13 -38.11 17.98 22.65
C LEU A 13 -38.29 16.46 22.64
N VAL A 14 -37.37 15.71 22.05
CA VAL A 14 -37.19 14.27 22.34
C VAL A 14 -35.70 13.98 22.40
N GLY A 15 -35.22 13.80 23.62
CA GLY A 15 -33.87 13.30 23.88
C GLY A 15 -33.70 11.92 23.26
N SER A 16 -32.67 11.77 22.44
CA SER A 16 -32.05 10.48 22.18
C SER A 16 -30.56 10.75 22.05
N PRO A 17 -29.76 10.47 23.09
CA PRO A 17 -28.33 10.34 22.88
C PRO A 17 -28.18 9.12 21.97
N TRP A 18 -28.03 9.35 20.67
CA TRP A 18 -27.50 8.32 19.80
C TRP A 18 -26.18 7.88 20.41
N LEU A 19 -26.21 6.66 20.93
CA LEU A 19 -25.06 5.92 21.38
C LEU A 19 -24.14 5.82 20.17
N VAL A 20 -23.21 6.78 20.05
CA VAL A 20 -22.10 6.70 19.11
C VAL A 20 -21.24 5.57 19.61
N GLY A 21 -21.57 4.35 19.18
CA GLY A 21 -20.68 3.21 19.24
C GLY A 21 -19.54 3.49 18.28
N THR A 22 -18.56 4.30 18.70
CA THR A 22 -17.26 4.40 18.05
C THR A 22 -16.59 3.05 18.23
N SER A 23 -16.89 2.13 17.32
CA SER A 23 -16.11 0.93 17.11
C SER A 23 -14.76 1.39 16.60
N ALA A 24 -13.87 1.76 17.52
CA ALA A 24 -12.46 1.87 17.25
C ALA A 24 -11.98 0.46 16.96
N ALA A 25 -12.16 0.03 15.70
CA ALA A 25 -11.42 -1.06 15.13
C ALA A 25 -9.95 -0.66 15.30
N ARG A 26 -9.35 -1.12 16.40
CA ARG A 26 -7.92 -1.09 16.62
C ARG A 26 -7.36 -2.01 15.55
N THR A 27 -7.10 -1.44 14.38
CA THR A 27 -6.27 -2.06 13.36
C THR A 27 -4.90 -2.21 14.00
N SER A 28 -4.72 -3.32 14.70
CA SER A 28 -3.44 -3.68 15.28
C SER A 28 -2.46 -3.73 14.11
N PRO A 29 -1.28 -3.09 14.21
CA PRO A 29 -0.26 -3.27 13.21
C PRO A 29 0.09 -4.76 13.23
N VAL A 30 -0.43 -5.51 12.26
CA VAL A 30 0.06 -6.85 11.94
C VAL A 30 1.50 -6.65 11.50
N THR A 31 2.39 -6.67 12.47
CA THR A 31 3.81 -6.87 12.25
C THR A 31 3.90 -8.36 11.94
N GLN A 32 3.77 -8.68 10.65
CA GLN A 32 4.03 -10.02 10.15
C GLN A 32 5.52 -10.31 10.34
N THR A 33 5.90 -10.72 11.55
CA THR A 33 7.24 -11.22 11.87
C THR A 33 7.38 -12.67 11.42
N GLY A 34 6.85 -12.99 10.24
CA GLY A 34 7.16 -14.23 9.54
C GLY A 34 8.43 -14.00 8.75
N ARG A 35 9.46 -14.80 8.98
CA ARG A 35 10.71 -14.74 8.20
C ARG A 35 10.34 -14.89 6.71
N VAL A 36 10.50 -13.81 5.94
CA VAL A 36 10.17 -13.82 4.51
C VAL A 36 11.15 -14.75 3.81
N ASN A 37 10.64 -15.74 3.07
CA ASN A 37 11.47 -16.59 2.23
C ASN A 37 11.91 -15.78 1.00
N SER A 38 13.16 -15.29 1.02
CA SER A 38 13.72 -14.44 -0.03
C SER A 38 13.72 -15.09 -1.40
N ASP A 39 14.03 -16.39 -1.50
CA ASP A 39 14.06 -17.11 -2.77
C ASP A 39 12.66 -17.21 -3.38
N ALA A 40 11.66 -17.54 -2.56
CA ALA A 40 10.27 -17.58 -2.98
C ALA A 40 9.75 -16.19 -3.41
N LEU A 41 10.16 -15.12 -2.69
CA LEU A 41 9.80 -13.75 -3.03
C LEU A 41 10.43 -13.32 -4.37
N ARG A 42 11.72 -13.62 -4.57
CA ARG A 42 12.43 -13.34 -5.82
C ARG A 42 11.80 -14.05 -7.00
N GLU A 43 11.47 -15.33 -6.85
CA GLU A 43 10.83 -16.13 -7.88
C GLU A 43 9.46 -15.56 -8.26
N MET A 44 8.63 -15.23 -7.25
CA MET A 44 7.32 -14.62 -7.45
C MET A 44 7.42 -13.29 -8.20
N LEU A 45 8.36 -12.42 -7.82
CA LEU A 45 8.56 -11.13 -8.49
C LEU A 45 9.05 -11.32 -9.91
N THR A 46 10.05 -12.17 -10.14
CA THR A 46 10.62 -12.40 -11.47
C THR A 46 9.57 -12.91 -12.45
N LYS A 47 8.84 -13.96 -12.05
CA LYS A 47 7.79 -14.56 -12.88
C LYS A 47 6.58 -13.64 -13.02
N GLY A 48 6.09 -13.10 -11.91
CA GLY A 48 4.87 -12.30 -11.87
C GLY A 48 5.00 -10.92 -12.51
N LEU A 49 6.22 -10.37 -12.56
CA LEU A 49 6.51 -9.11 -13.25
C LEU A 49 7.00 -9.30 -14.69
N LYS A 50 7.16 -10.56 -15.15
CA LYS A 50 7.76 -10.88 -16.45
C LYS A 50 9.13 -10.20 -16.63
N ALA A 51 9.91 -10.15 -15.54
CA ALA A 51 11.25 -9.56 -15.56
C ALA A 51 12.19 -10.50 -16.33
N THR A 52 12.56 -10.10 -17.55
CA THR A 52 13.35 -10.94 -18.47
C THR A 52 14.75 -10.38 -18.69
N ARG A 53 14.95 -9.09 -18.42
CA ARG A 53 16.24 -8.45 -18.65
C ARG A 53 17.12 -8.54 -17.39
N PRO A 54 18.44 -8.67 -17.54
CA PRO A 54 19.37 -8.75 -16.40
C PRO A 54 19.20 -7.59 -15.42
N GLU A 55 19.04 -6.36 -15.91
CA GLU A 55 18.85 -5.17 -15.09
C GLU A 55 17.54 -5.19 -14.28
N GLU A 56 16.50 -5.86 -14.77
CA GLU A 56 15.23 -6.02 -14.08
C GLU A 56 15.38 -7.01 -12.93
N THR A 57 16.06 -8.14 -13.18
CA THR A 57 16.36 -9.14 -12.16
C THR A 57 17.29 -8.60 -11.07
N GLN A 58 18.29 -7.80 -11.43
CA GLN A 58 19.15 -7.12 -10.46
C GLN A 58 18.37 -6.16 -9.56
N TYR A 59 17.43 -5.41 -10.13
CA TYR A 59 16.55 -4.54 -9.33
C TYR A 59 15.68 -5.34 -8.36
N ILE A 60 15.16 -6.50 -8.78
CA ILE A 60 14.41 -7.41 -7.90
C ILE A 60 15.30 -7.91 -6.76
N ASP A 61 16.55 -8.28 -7.05
CA ASP A 61 17.49 -8.76 -6.04
C ASP A 61 17.73 -7.69 -4.96
N VAL A 62 17.94 -6.43 -5.35
CA VAL A 62 18.06 -5.30 -4.41
C VAL A 62 16.81 -5.16 -3.53
N VAL A 63 15.61 -5.26 -4.13
CA VAL A 63 14.34 -5.18 -3.38
C VAL A 63 14.22 -6.33 -2.38
N VAL A 64 14.54 -7.55 -2.79
CA VAL A 64 14.48 -8.75 -1.94
C VAL A 64 15.45 -8.65 -0.77
N ASP A 65 16.67 -8.17 -1.01
CA ASP A 65 17.68 -7.94 0.03
C ASP A 65 17.22 -6.91 1.06
N LEU A 66 16.60 -5.81 0.62
CA LEU A 66 16.04 -4.80 1.53
C LEU A 66 14.88 -5.35 2.38
N VAL A 67 14.07 -6.25 1.82
CA VAL A 67 13.03 -6.95 2.59
C VAL A 67 13.64 -7.93 3.58
N ALA A 68 14.65 -8.68 3.17
CA ALA A 68 15.34 -9.65 4.03
C ALA A 68 16.02 -8.99 5.24
N LYS A 69 16.57 -7.77 5.04
CA LYS A 69 17.13 -6.93 6.11
C LYS A 69 16.08 -6.29 7.01
N GLY A 70 14.82 -6.25 6.58
CA GLY A 70 13.72 -5.59 7.28
C GLY A 70 13.62 -4.08 7.02
N ASP A 71 14.49 -3.53 6.17
CA ASP A 71 14.48 -2.11 5.80
C ASP A 71 13.23 -1.78 4.97
N LEU A 72 12.85 -2.68 4.07
CA LEU A 72 11.68 -2.53 3.21
C LEU A 72 10.54 -3.46 3.66
N PRO A 73 9.37 -2.93 4.03
CA PRO A 73 8.23 -3.77 4.39
C PRO A 73 7.78 -4.64 3.21
N VAL A 74 7.63 -5.95 3.43
CA VAL A 74 7.13 -6.88 2.39
C VAL A 74 5.74 -6.49 1.87
N SER A 75 4.92 -5.85 2.72
CA SER A 75 3.61 -5.32 2.33
C SER A 75 3.69 -4.24 1.24
N TYR A 76 4.75 -3.44 1.22
CA TYR A 76 4.96 -2.44 0.16
C TYR A 76 5.28 -3.13 -1.18
N VAL A 77 6.08 -4.19 -1.13
CA VAL A 77 6.41 -5.01 -2.31
C VAL A 77 5.14 -5.65 -2.86
N TYR A 78 4.32 -6.27 -2.01
CA TYR A 78 3.05 -6.87 -2.46
C TYR A 78 2.05 -5.85 -3.02
N ALA A 79 1.92 -4.67 -2.38
CA ALA A 79 1.07 -3.61 -2.88
C ALA A 79 1.53 -3.12 -4.26
N SER A 80 2.84 -2.89 -4.42
CA SER A 80 3.46 -2.48 -5.68
C SER A 80 3.28 -3.54 -6.78
N PHE A 81 3.48 -4.82 -6.43
CA PHE A 81 3.32 -5.96 -7.33
C PHE A 81 1.89 -6.09 -7.86
N GLN A 82 0.89 -6.00 -6.97
CA GLN A 82 -0.51 -6.04 -7.37
C GLN A 82 -0.89 -4.83 -8.23
N TYR A 83 -0.43 -3.64 -7.85
CA TYR A 83 -0.66 -2.42 -8.63
C TYR A 83 -0.13 -2.56 -10.07
N ALA A 84 1.12 -2.99 -10.21
CA ALA A 84 1.78 -3.16 -11.49
C ALA A 84 1.02 -4.11 -12.43
N ARG A 85 0.65 -5.29 -11.92
CA ARG A 85 -0.09 -6.31 -12.67
C ARG A 85 -1.49 -5.86 -13.06
N LYS A 86 -2.16 -5.06 -12.22
CA LYS A 86 -3.48 -4.48 -12.56
C LYS A 86 -3.37 -3.34 -13.57
N ARG A 87 -2.29 -2.56 -13.52
CA ARG A 87 -2.11 -1.36 -14.35
C ARG A 87 -1.75 -1.70 -15.79
N ARG A 88 -0.80 -2.62 -16.00
CA ARG A 88 -0.34 -3.11 -17.31
C ARG A 88 0.09 -4.58 -17.20
N PRO A 89 -0.81 -5.54 -17.40
CA PRO A 89 -0.48 -6.96 -17.30
C PRO A 89 0.47 -7.46 -18.40
N GLU A 90 0.54 -6.79 -19.54
CA GLU A 90 1.46 -7.11 -20.64
C GLU A 90 2.91 -6.81 -20.25
N TYR A 91 3.13 -5.68 -19.57
CA TYR A 91 4.46 -5.19 -19.20
C TYR A 91 4.45 -4.53 -17.80
N PRO A 92 4.35 -5.33 -16.72
CA PRO A 92 4.13 -4.82 -15.37
C PRO A 92 5.40 -4.29 -14.68
N PHE A 93 6.59 -4.79 -15.03
CA PHE A 93 7.84 -4.44 -14.34
C PHE A 93 8.10 -2.92 -14.20
N PRO A 94 7.97 -2.07 -15.25
CA PRO A 94 8.22 -0.63 -15.09
C PRO A 94 7.27 0.04 -14.10
N TYR A 95 6.01 -0.42 -14.04
CA TYR A 95 5.03 0.11 -13.10
C TYR A 95 5.34 -0.31 -11.67
N PHE A 96 5.80 -1.55 -11.49
CA PHE A 96 6.32 -2.01 -10.20
C PHE A 96 7.49 -1.14 -9.74
N ARG A 97 8.49 -0.92 -10.59
CA ARG A 97 9.64 -0.07 -10.27
C ARG A 97 9.22 1.36 -9.89
N TYR A 98 8.28 1.93 -10.66
CA TYR A 98 7.74 3.26 -10.39
C TYR A 98 7.04 3.34 -9.02
N SER A 99 6.09 2.44 -8.72
CA SER A 99 5.40 2.44 -7.42
C SER A 99 6.31 2.07 -6.27
N MET A 100 7.30 1.19 -6.49
CA MET A 100 8.24 0.77 -5.46
C MET A 100 9.14 1.93 -5.03
N LYS A 101 9.68 2.71 -5.98
CA LYS A 101 10.42 3.95 -5.70
C LYS A 101 9.59 4.94 -4.88
N ALA A 102 8.32 5.14 -5.25
CA ALA A 102 7.44 6.05 -4.52
C ALA A 102 7.17 5.59 -3.08
N LEU A 103 7.03 4.30 -2.85
CA LEU A 103 6.82 3.72 -1.51
C LEU A 103 8.11 3.72 -0.67
N ALA A 104 9.25 3.41 -1.27
CA ALA A 104 10.56 3.42 -0.62
C ALA A 104 10.98 4.81 -0.14
N LYS A 105 10.66 5.85 -0.92
CA LYS A 105 10.87 7.25 -0.53
C LYS A 105 10.15 7.60 0.79
N ARG A 106 9.01 6.98 1.10
CA ARG A 106 8.30 7.18 2.39
C ARG A 106 9.07 6.66 3.60
N LYS A 107 10.07 5.80 3.37
CA LYS A 107 10.96 5.21 4.37
C LYS A 107 12.39 5.76 4.26
N ASN A 108 12.62 6.79 3.43
CA ASN A 108 13.94 7.35 3.15
C ASN A 108 14.94 6.32 2.59
N ILE A 109 14.44 5.36 1.81
CA ILE A 109 15.25 4.37 1.10
C ILE A 109 15.35 4.80 -0.37
N ASP A 110 16.56 4.78 -0.92
CA ASP A 110 16.81 5.04 -2.33
C ASP A 110 16.94 3.73 -3.13
N LEU A 111 16.27 3.68 -4.30
CA LEU A 111 16.02 2.48 -5.12
C LEU A 111 16.04 2.84 -6.61
#